data_AF-A0A378A766-F1
#
_entry.id   AF-A0A378A766-F1
#
_cell.length_a   1.000
_cell.length_b   1.000
_cell.length_c   1.000
_cell.angle_alpha   90.00
_cell.angle_beta   90.00
_cell.angle_gamma   90.00
#
_symmetry.space_group_name_H-M   'P 1'
#
loop_
_entity.id
_entity.type
_entity.pdbx_description
1 polymer ?
#
loop_
_entity_poly.entity_id
_entity_poly.type
_entity_poly.pdbx_seq_one_letter_code
_entity_poly.pdbx_strand_id
1 'polypeptide(L)' 'MVNQVVHIWAYESLDDRLVRRARMAQDERWQTFSRKNRELAAVERLESVLMRPTAFSPLQ' A
#
# COMPACT_ATOMS: atom_id res chain seq x y z
N MET A 1 -11.18 -5.80 17.38
CA MET A 1 -11.15 -5.49 15.93
C MET A 1 -10.68 -6.76 15.23
N VAL A 2 -11.58 -7.45 14.54
CA VAL A 2 -11.27 -8.68 13.79
C VAL A 2 -11.32 -8.37 12.30
N ASN A 3 -10.64 -9.15 11.46
CA ASN A 3 -10.58 -8.99 9.99
C ASN A 3 -9.83 -7.74 9.49
N GLN A 4 -8.81 -7.26 10.22
CA GLN A 4 -7.93 -6.19 9.73
C GLN A 4 -6.64 -6.78 9.13
N VAL A 5 -6.23 -6.26 7.97
CA VAL A 5 -4.92 -6.53 7.37
C VAL A 5 -4.09 -5.26 7.39
N VAL A 6 -2.82 -5.37 7.78
CA VAL A 6 -1.86 -4.26 7.79
C VAL A 6 -0.62 -4.65 6.98
N HIS A 7 -0.22 -3.78 6.06
CA HIS A 7 1.03 -3.86 5.32
C HIS A 7 1.82 -2.56 5.50
N ILE A 8 3.14 -2.67 5.68
CA ILE A 8 4.04 -1.52 5.83
C ILE A 8 5.03 -1.54 4.65
N TRP A 9 5.22 -0.39 4.01
CA TRP A 9 6.11 -0.23 2.87
C TRP A 9 7.10 0.89 3.16
N ALA A 10 8.39 0.62 2.96
CA ALA A 10 9.44 1.63 3.00
C ALA A 10 9.63 2.23 1.60
N TYR A 11 9.88 3.54 1.54
CA TYR A 11 10.19 4.28 0.33
C TYR A 11 11.33 5.24 0.63
N GLU A 12 12.19 5.49 -0.36
CA GLU A 12 13.31 6.44 -0.22
C GLU A 12 12.82 7.88 -0.08
N SER A 13 11.73 8.22 -0.78
CA SER A 13 11.06 9.52 -0.73
C SER A 13 9.58 9.39 -1.08
N LEU A 14 8.81 10.46 -0.88
CA LEU A 14 7.41 10.48 -1.34
C LEU A 14 7.30 10.48 -2.87
N ASP A 15 8.28 11.04 -3.57
CA ASP A 15 8.31 11.02 -5.03
C ASP A 15 8.59 9.61 -5.57
N ASP A 16 9.53 8.87 -4.95
CA ASP A 16 9.77 7.45 -5.26
C ASP A 16 8.49 6.62 -5.04
N ARG A 17 7.78 6.86 -3.93
CA ARG A 17 6.46 6.25 -3.69
C ARG A 17 5.48 6.54 -4.84
N LEU A 18 5.39 7.78 -5.31
CA LEU A 18 4.47 8.15 -6.39
C LEU A 18 4.83 7.44 -7.70
N VAL A 19 6.11 7.44 -8.08
CA VAL A 19 6.60 6.76 -9.29
C VAL A 19 6.30 5.26 -9.25
N ARG A 20 6.61 4.59 -8.13
CA ARG A 20 6.36 3.15 -7.97
C ARG A 20 4.87 2.82 -8.01
N ARG A 21 4.03 3.61 -7.35
CA ARG A 21 2.58 3.41 -7.37
C ARG A 21 1.97 3.66 -8.75
N ALA A 22 2.47 4.65 -9.49
CA ALA A 22 2.05 4.91 -10.86
C ALA A 22 2.39 3.73 -11.78
N ARG A 23 3.61 3.20 -11.69
CA ARG A 23 4.01 1.98 -12.43
C ARG A 23 3.16 0.77 -12.06
N MET A 24 2.91 0.55 -10.77
CA MET A 24 2.05 -0.53 -10.29
C MET A 24 0.63 -0.42 -10.86
N ALA A 25 0.05 0.79 -10.92
CA ALA A 25 -1.28 1.01 -11.49
C ALA A 25 -1.37 0.69 -12.99
N GLN A 26 -0.24 0.78 -13.71
CA GLN A 26 -0.16 0.46 -15.14
C GLN A 26 0.08 -1.03 -15.42
N ASP A 27 0.47 -1.85 -14.45
CA ASP A 27 0.69 -3.29 -14.63
C ASP A 27 -0.64 -4.04 -14.80
N GLU A 28 -0.81 -4.75 -15.91
CA GLU A 28 -2.03 -5.52 -16.23
C GLU A 28 -2.35 -6.60 -15.18
N ARG A 29 -1.33 -7.18 -14.54
CA ARG A 29 -1.51 -8.16 -13.45
C ARG A 29 -2.14 -7.46 -12.25
N TRP A 30 -1.70 -6.24 -11.95
CA TRP A 30 -2.26 -5.43 -10.87
C TRP A 30 -3.70 -4.99 -11.16
N GLN A 31 -3.99 -4.62 -12.40
CA GLN A 31 -5.36 -4.28 -12.82
C GLN A 31 -6.30 -5.49 -12.69
N THR A 32 -5.83 -6.67 -13.11
CA THR A 32 -6.57 -7.94 -12.96
C THR A 32 -6.84 -8.27 -11.50
N PHE A 33 -5.83 -8.16 -10.64
CA PHE A 33 -5.99 -8.33 -9.20
C PHE A 33 -6.99 -7.34 -8.60
N SER A 34 -6.86 -6.05 -8.94
CA SER A 34 -7.70 -4.97 -8.41
C SER A 34 -9.18 -5.17 -8.77
N ARG A 35 -9.47 -5.67 -9.97
CA ARG A 35 -10.83 -6.04 -10.39
C ARG A 35 -11.40 -7.17 -9.53
N LYS A 36 -10.67 -8.28 -9.40
CA LYS A 36 -11.09 -9.42 -8.56
C LYS A 36 -11.31 -9.00 -7.10
N ASN A 37 -10.42 -8.18 -6.55
CA ASN A 37 -10.56 -7.67 -5.19
C ASN A 37 -11.83 -6.81 -5.00
N ARG A 38 -12.20 -6.02 -6.03
CA ARG A 38 -13.44 -5.24 -6.03
C ARG A 38 -14.68 -6.13 -6.12
N GLU A 39 -14.64 -7.17 -6.96
CA GLU A 39 -15.73 -8.16 -7.10
C GLU A 39 -15.99 -8.91 -5.80
N LEU A 40 -14.95 -9.23 -5.03
CA LEU A 40 -15.09 -9.86 -3.71
C LEU A 40 -15.77 -8.95 -2.67
N ALA A 41 -15.73 -7.63 -2.86
CA ALA A 41 -16.29 -6.62 -1.96
C ALA A 41 -15.92 -6.80 -0.47
N ALA A 42 -14.77 -7.43 -0.18
CA ALA A 42 -14.36 -7.79 1.18
C ALA A 42 -13.65 -6.65 1.93
N VAL A 43 -13.27 -5.56 1.24
CA VAL A 43 -12.61 -4.40 1.86
C VAL A 43 -13.66 -3.34 2.17
N GLU A 44 -14.06 -3.27 3.44
CA GLU A 44 -15.05 -2.28 3.91
C GLU A 44 -14.45 -0.87 4.07
N ARG A 45 -13.20 -0.79 4.56
CA ARG A 45 -12.49 0.46 4.81
C ARG A 45 -11.01 0.31 4.50
N LEU A 46 -10.45 1.26 3.77
CA LEU A 46 -9.03 1.33 3.45
C LEU A 46 -8.46 2.68 3.88
N GLU A 47 -7.41 2.66 4.70
CA GLU A 47 -6.75 3.85 5.21
C GLU A 47 -5.24 3.71 5.08
N SER A 48 -4.55 4.85 5.00
CA SER A 48 -3.09 4.88 4.97
C SER A 48 -2.57 6.11 5.69
N VAL A 49 -1.45 5.95 6.40
CA VAL A 49 -0.74 7.04 7.07
C VAL A 49 0.72 7.05 6.62
N LEU A 50 1.33 8.24 6.58
CA LEU A 50 2.76 8.39 6.37
C LEU A 50 3.46 8.47 7.72
N MET A 51 4.48 7.65 7.91
CA MET A 51 5.26 7.60 9.14
C MET A 51 6.71 7.93 8.82
N ARG A 52 7.38 8.63 9.73
CA ARG A 52 8.82 8.82 9.70
C ARG A 52 9.41 8.05 10.88
N PRO A 53 10.38 7.14 10.66
CA PRO A 53 11.04 6.46 11.76
C PRO A 53 11.78 7.48 12.63
N THR A 54 11.73 7.28 13.94
CA THR A 54 12.56 8.02 14.89
C THR A 54 14.00 7.48 14.85
N ALA A 55 14.96 8.22 15.41
CA ALA A 55 16.38 7.82 15.42
C ALA A 55 16.66 6.48 16.11
N PHE A 56 15.78 6.02 17.00
CA PHE A 56 15.91 4.74 17.71
C PHE A 56 15.12 3.59 17.07
N SER A 57 14.41 3.86 15.95
CA SER A 57 13.74 2.79 15.21
C SER A 57 14.77 1.80 14.67
N PRO A 58 14.61 0.48 14.87
CA PRO A 58 15.49 -0.51 14.23
C PRO A 58 15.27 -0.59 12.72
N LEU A 59 14.14 -0.06 12.23
CA LEU A 59 13.84 0.13 10.82
C LEU A 59 14.23 1.56 10.46
N GLN A 60 15.47 1.74 9.99
CA GLN A 60 15.97 2.96 9.35
C GLN A 60 15.84 2.84 7.83
#